data_AF-Q9GPB2-F1
#
_entry.id   AF-Q9GPB2-F1
#
_cell.length_a   1.000
_cell.length_b   1.000
_cell.length_c   1.000
_cell.angle_alpha   90.00
_cell.angle_beta   90.00
_cell.angle_gamma   90.00
#
_symmetry.space_group_name_H-M   'P 1'
#
loop_
_entity.id
_entity.type
_entity.pdbx_description
1 polymer ?
#
loop_
_entity_poly.entity_id
_entity_poly.type
_entity_poly.pdbx_seq_one_letter_code
_entity_poly.pdbx_strand_id
1 'polypeptide(L)'
;EARQEVLDRGLRSKKASSAKFQMANKVAVYQNLPISQKLRLVNEVLMTSAKKYDVTKDVRPSTLMDAWLSSHLDGVLANFAQEKKLYAAENIVSISRMTVTPLCACNFQSEIIRYFVNNPGTGHASKDPICVPMMHSLSSFETMSTDEAKGIYIPFSSANLGMLILLPRKGVTCKDILDNLSNQINVEYNDHKDVHLLLPIFKEKFDYNIAKFFNGINIEDTFKDSAFKSKAKIKINDFRVNHGIRFQPILRL
;
A
#
# COMPACT_ATOMS: atom_id res chain seq x y z
N GLU A 1 -16.72 19.60 -23.05
CA GLU A 1 -15.57 18.83 -22.51
C GLU A 1 -15.31 19.11 -21.02
N ALA A 2 -14.96 20.33 -20.61
CA ALA A 2 -14.65 20.64 -19.20
C ALA A 2 -15.76 20.27 -18.18
N ARG A 3 -17.04 20.37 -18.56
CA ARG A 3 -18.19 20.01 -17.71
C ARG A 3 -18.31 18.50 -17.48
N GLN A 4 -17.95 17.69 -18.46
CA GLN A 4 -17.94 16.23 -18.38
C GLN A 4 -16.79 15.76 -17.48
N GLU A 5 -15.62 16.40 -17.62
CA GLU A 5 -14.45 16.11 -16.80
C GLU A 5 -14.69 16.40 -15.30
N VAL A 6 -15.39 17.49 -14.98
CA VAL A 6 -15.79 17.82 -13.60
C VAL A 6 -16.78 16.80 -13.03
N LEU A 7 -17.75 16.34 -13.84
CA LEU A 7 -18.69 15.29 -13.43
C LEU A 7 -17.98 13.96 -13.19
N ASP A 8 -17.07 13.57 -14.08
CA ASP A 8 -16.29 12.34 -13.94
C ASP A 8 -15.36 12.39 -12.72
N ARG A 9 -14.80 13.56 -12.40
CA ARG A 9 -14.01 13.76 -11.17
C ARG A 9 -14.90 13.65 -9.92
N GLY A 10 -16.10 14.22 -9.94
CA GLY A 10 -17.08 14.09 -8.85
C GLY A 10 -17.52 12.64 -8.63
N LEU A 11 -17.75 11.90 -9.71
CA LEU A 11 -18.13 10.48 -9.65
C LEU A 11 -16.99 9.60 -9.10
N ARG A 12 -15.75 9.86 -9.55
CA ARG A 12 -14.53 9.19 -9.07
C ARG A 12 -14.33 9.39 -7.57
N SER A 13 -14.45 10.62 -7.08
CA SER A 13 -14.31 10.93 -5.66
C SER A 13 -15.41 10.29 -4.80
N LYS A 14 -16.66 10.34 -5.26
CA LYS A 14 -17.78 9.66 -4.57
C LYS A 14 -17.57 8.15 -4.49
N LYS A 15 -17.10 7.53 -5.59
CA LYS A 15 -16.72 6.12 -5.60
C LYS A 15 -15.60 5.90 -4.58
N ALA A 16 -14.43 6.53 -4.73
CA ALA A 16 -13.27 6.31 -3.85
C ALA A 16 -13.60 6.42 -2.34
N SER A 17 -14.43 7.39 -1.96
CA SER A 17 -14.89 7.58 -0.57
C SER A 17 -15.75 6.43 0.00
N SER A 18 -16.27 5.55 -0.86
CA SER A 18 -17.05 4.36 -0.50
C SER A 18 -16.20 3.09 -0.39
N ALA A 19 -14.96 3.10 -0.87
CA ALA A 19 -14.00 2.07 -0.56
C ALA A 19 -13.59 2.24 0.90
N LYS A 20 -13.49 1.15 1.68
CA LYS A 20 -12.91 1.20 3.03
C LYS A 20 -11.37 1.27 2.91
N PHE A 21 -10.90 2.33 2.26
CA PHE A 21 -9.50 2.72 2.16
C PHE A 21 -9.25 3.80 3.21
N GLN A 22 -8.39 3.48 4.16
CA GLN A 22 -8.02 4.38 5.24
C GLN A 22 -6.50 4.50 5.26
N MET A 23 -6.01 5.73 5.22
CA MET A 23 -4.58 6.04 5.31
C MET A 23 -4.40 7.19 6.30
N ALA A 24 -3.39 7.09 7.14
CA ALA A 24 -3.06 8.12 8.10
C ALA A 24 -1.54 8.20 8.26
N ASN A 25 -1.01 9.41 8.37
CA ASN A 25 0.42 9.68 8.47
C ASN A 25 0.66 10.66 9.62
N LYS A 26 1.70 10.42 10.41
CA LYS A 26 2.11 11.33 11.49
C LYS A 26 3.62 11.50 11.45
N VAL A 27 4.06 12.76 11.55
CA VAL A 27 5.47 13.14 11.56
C VAL A 27 5.75 13.86 12.87
N ALA A 28 6.81 13.43 13.57
CA ALA A 28 7.34 14.12 14.74
C ALA A 28 8.72 14.69 14.42
N VAL A 29 8.95 15.89 14.93
CA VAL A 29 10.19 16.65 14.80
C VAL A 29 10.67 17.04 16.20
N TYR A 30 11.98 17.06 16.41
CA TYR A 30 12.57 17.31 17.71
C TYR A 30 12.13 18.64 18.37
N GLN A 31 11.94 18.63 19.69
CA GLN A 31 11.31 19.70 20.45
C GLN A 31 12.13 21.00 20.49
N ASN A 32 13.45 20.95 20.35
CA ASN A 32 14.29 22.15 20.45
C ASN A 32 14.42 22.94 19.14
N LEU A 33 13.75 22.50 18.06
CA LEU A 33 13.71 23.27 16.82
C LEU A 33 12.73 24.45 16.93
N PRO A 34 13.06 25.62 16.34
CA PRO A 34 12.12 26.72 16.17
C PRO A 34 10.81 26.27 15.52
N ILE A 35 9.68 26.81 15.97
CA ILE A 35 8.34 26.45 15.49
C ILE A 35 8.24 26.61 13.96
N SER A 36 8.80 27.69 13.42
CA SER A 36 8.84 27.94 11.97
C SER A 36 9.58 26.84 11.19
N GLN A 37 10.69 26.33 11.74
CA GLN A 37 11.44 25.23 11.15
C GLN A 37 10.68 23.91 11.27
N LYS A 38 10.03 23.62 12.41
CA LYS A 38 9.17 22.44 12.58
C LYS A 38 8.03 22.42 11.57
N LEU A 39 7.31 23.54 11.43
CA LEU A 39 6.21 23.67 10.48
C LEU A 39 6.69 23.51 9.04
N ARG A 40 7.85 24.09 8.69
CA ARG A 40 8.46 23.89 7.36
C ARG A 40 8.77 22.42 7.10
N LEU A 41 9.45 21.74 8.03
CA LEU A 41 9.82 20.33 7.89
C LEU A 41 8.59 19.42 7.77
N VAL A 42 7.57 19.63 8.62
CA VAL A 42 6.31 18.88 8.56
C VAL A 42 5.58 19.13 7.23
N ASN A 43 5.51 20.37 6.78
CA ASN A 43 4.88 20.73 5.51
C ASN A 43 5.66 20.16 4.31
N GLU A 44 6.99 20.19 4.34
CA GLU A 44 7.83 19.61 3.28
C GLU A 44 7.66 18.09 3.22
N VAL A 45 7.62 17.39 4.36
CA VAL A 45 7.43 15.92 4.39
C VAL A 45 6.00 15.51 4.00
N LEU A 46 4.98 16.21 4.49
CA LEU A 46 3.58 15.82 4.28
C LEU A 46 2.96 16.37 2.98
N MET A 47 3.34 17.57 2.54
CA MET A 47 2.61 18.30 1.49
C MET A 47 3.33 18.37 0.13
N THR A 48 4.64 18.10 0.03
CA THR A 48 5.27 17.96 -1.31
C THR A 48 4.75 16.72 -2.04
N SER A 49 4.40 15.66 -1.31
CA SER A 49 3.78 14.44 -1.82
C SER A 49 2.29 14.60 -2.16
N ALA A 50 1.56 15.40 -1.39
CA ALA A 50 0.10 15.57 -1.53
C ALA A 50 -0.31 16.61 -2.60
N LYS A 51 0.58 17.52 -3.01
CA LYS A 51 0.21 18.65 -3.89
C LYS A 51 -0.11 18.28 -5.35
N LYS A 52 0.08 17.02 -5.78
CA LYS A 52 -0.17 16.60 -7.17
C LYS A 52 -1.34 15.61 -7.34
N TYR A 53 -1.80 14.99 -6.25
CA TYR A 53 -2.95 14.09 -6.24
C TYR A 53 -3.85 14.47 -5.05
N ASP A 54 -5.15 14.64 -5.28
CA ASP A 54 -6.13 14.96 -4.22
C ASP A 54 -6.46 13.73 -3.37
N VAL A 55 -5.42 13.07 -2.84
CA VAL A 55 -5.52 11.90 -1.95
C VAL A 55 -6.32 12.26 -0.69
N THR A 56 -6.34 13.54 -0.31
CA THR A 56 -7.08 14.08 0.83
C THR A 56 -8.60 14.00 0.69
N LYS A 57 -9.15 13.98 -0.54
CA LYS A 57 -10.60 13.80 -0.76
C LYS A 57 -11.04 12.34 -0.75
N ASP A 58 -10.12 11.43 -1.03
CA ASP A 58 -10.41 10.00 -1.22
C ASP A 58 -10.13 9.15 0.02
N VAL A 59 -9.46 9.72 1.03
CA VAL A 59 -9.13 9.06 2.29
C VAL A 59 -9.90 9.67 3.45
N ARG A 60 -10.74 8.88 4.13
CA ARG A 60 -11.38 9.33 5.37
C ARG A 60 -10.40 9.21 6.55
N PRO A 61 -10.19 10.28 7.34
CA PRO A 61 -9.46 10.20 8.59
C PRO A 61 -10.17 9.23 9.54
N SER A 62 -9.42 8.29 10.11
CA SER A 62 -9.96 7.31 11.05
C SER A 62 -9.47 7.64 12.45
N THR A 63 -10.38 8.02 13.35
CA THR A 63 -10.06 8.34 14.76
C THR A 63 -9.33 7.20 15.47
N LEU A 64 -9.66 5.94 15.13
CA LEU A 64 -8.96 4.75 15.62
C LEU A 64 -7.52 4.67 15.08
N MET A 65 -7.29 5.06 13.82
CA MET A 65 -5.93 5.11 13.26
C MET A 65 -5.12 6.24 13.88
N ASP A 66 -5.71 7.41 14.11
CA ASP A 66 -5.03 8.54 14.73
C ASP A 66 -4.61 8.24 16.17
N ALA A 67 -5.48 7.56 16.93
CA ALA A 67 -5.15 7.08 18.27
C ALA A 67 -4.01 6.04 18.23
N TRP A 68 -4.08 5.08 17.29
CA TRP A 68 -3.03 4.07 17.13
C TRP A 68 -1.68 4.68 16.74
N LEU A 69 -1.68 5.61 15.77
CA LEU A 69 -0.48 6.33 15.33
C LEU A 69 0.14 7.12 16.46
N SER A 70 -0.68 7.80 17.26
CA SER A 70 -0.21 8.59 18.41
C SER A 70 0.47 7.69 19.44
N SER A 71 -0.20 6.62 19.87
CA SER A 71 0.37 5.66 20.82
C SER A 71 1.66 4.99 20.32
N HIS A 72 1.72 4.63 19.02
CA HIS A 72 2.93 4.03 18.45
C HIS A 72 4.07 5.05 18.34
N LEU A 73 3.77 6.29 17.97
CA LEU A 73 4.75 7.36 17.90
C LEU A 73 5.34 7.67 19.27
N ASP A 74 4.51 7.71 20.32
CA ASP A 74 4.96 7.93 21.70
C ASP A 74 5.94 6.82 22.13
N GLY A 75 5.62 5.55 21.81
CA GLY A 75 6.51 4.42 22.06
C GLY A 75 7.84 4.50 21.30
N VAL A 76 7.82 4.95 20.04
CA VAL A 76 9.05 5.18 19.26
C VAL A 76 9.88 6.28 19.89
N LEU A 77 9.28 7.43 20.20
CA LEU A 77 9.96 8.56 20.82
C LEU A 77 10.56 8.20 22.19
N ALA A 78 9.87 7.39 22.99
CA ALA A 78 10.37 6.88 24.26
C ALA A 78 11.64 6.02 24.11
N ASN A 79 11.68 5.14 23.10
CA ASN A 79 12.88 4.34 22.80
C ASN A 79 14.04 5.22 22.32
N PHE A 80 13.77 6.23 21.48
CA PHE A 80 14.78 7.21 21.08
C PHE A 80 15.34 8.01 22.27
N ALA A 81 14.48 8.35 23.25
CA ALA A 81 14.88 8.96 24.53
C ALA A 81 15.85 8.11 25.33
N GLN A 82 15.60 6.82 25.42
CA GLN A 82 16.44 5.88 26.16
C GLN A 82 17.79 5.62 25.49
N GLU A 83 17.85 5.56 24.15
CA GLU A 83 19.08 5.25 23.41
C GLU A 83 20.10 6.41 23.34
N LYS A 84 19.82 7.58 23.96
CA LYS A 84 20.67 8.80 23.89
C LYS A 84 21.08 9.21 22.46
N LYS A 85 20.39 8.75 21.41
CA LYS A 85 20.58 9.16 20.00
C LYS A 85 20.05 10.57 19.71
N LEU A 86 19.70 11.31 20.76
CA LEU A 86 18.98 12.59 20.74
C LEU A 86 19.85 13.84 20.56
N TYR A 87 21.16 13.70 20.43
CA TYR A 87 22.06 14.85 20.34
C TYR A 87 22.27 15.41 18.93
N ALA A 88 21.58 14.88 17.90
CA ALA A 88 21.58 15.49 16.57
C ALA A 88 20.29 16.28 16.36
N ALA A 89 20.41 17.59 16.12
CA ALA A 89 19.32 18.56 15.97
C ALA A 89 18.35 18.31 14.79
N GLU A 90 18.41 17.16 14.13
CA GLU A 90 17.74 16.86 12.86
C GLU A 90 16.95 15.55 12.87
N ASN A 91 16.70 14.95 14.06
CA ASN A 91 15.96 13.69 14.13
C ASN A 91 14.49 13.87 13.77
N ILE A 92 14.09 13.35 12.60
CA ILE A 92 12.69 13.25 12.16
C ILE A 92 12.21 11.80 12.25
N VAL A 93 11.06 11.62 12.88
CA VAL A 93 10.37 10.33 12.96
C VAL A 93 9.08 10.44 12.16
N SER A 94 8.87 9.49 11.25
CA SER A 94 7.65 9.37 10.45
C SER A 94 6.99 8.03 10.73
N ILE A 95 5.68 8.03 10.86
CA ILE A 95 4.87 6.81 10.91
C ILE A 95 3.70 6.93 9.93
N SER A 96 3.52 5.89 9.13
CA SER A 96 2.43 5.78 8.17
C SER A 96 1.65 4.49 8.44
N ARG A 97 0.33 4.58 8.33
CA ARG A 97 -0.56 3.43 8.34
C ARG A 97 -1.50 3.48 7.15
N MET A 98 -1.66 2.35 6.48
CA MET A 98 -2.69 2.14 5.47
C MET A 98 -3.47 0.88 5.78
N THR A 99 -4.78 0.92 5.64
CA THR A 99 -5.63 -0.27 5.68
C THR A 99 -6.61 -0.24 4.52
N VAL A 100 -6.65 -1.34 3.79
CA VAL A 100 -7.53 -1.51 2.64
C VAL A 100 -8.41 -2.73 2.85
N THR A 101 -9.72 -2.50 2.83
CA THR A 101 -10.72 -3.58 2.67
C THR A 101 -11.51 -3.27 1.42
N PRO A 102 -11.07 -3.76 0.26
CA PRO A 102 -11.70 -3.42 -1.01
C PRO A 102 -13.03 -4.14 -1.15
N LEU A 103 -13.95 -3.49 -1.86
CA LEU A 103 -15.16 -4.14 -2.37
C LEU A 103 -14.92 -4.42 -3.85
N CYS A 104 -14.81 -5.69 -4.23
CA CYS A 104 -14.65 -6.06 -5.63
C CYS A 104 -15.88 -5.67 -6.45
N ALA A 105 -15.69 -5.34 -7.72
CA ALA A 105 -16.81 -5.12 -8.65
C ALA A 105 -17.48 -6.43 -9.05
N CYS A 106 -16.72 -7.53 -9.13
CA CYS A 106 -17.24 -8.86 -9.34
C CYS A 106 -17.78 -9.47 -8.03
N ASN A 107 -18.80 -10.31 -8.17
CA ASN A 107 -19.37 -11.04 -7.04
C ASN A 107 -18.50 -12.27 -6.76
N PHE A 108 -17.83 -12.28 -5.62
CA PHE A 108 -17.21 -13.48 -5.07
C PHE A 108 -18.20 -14.20 -4.16
N GLN A 109 -18.41 -15.48 -4.42
CA GLN A 109 -19.09 -16.38 -3.51
C GLN A 109 -18.04 -17.04 -2.61
N SER A 110 -18.39 -17.20 -1.35
CA SER A 110 -17.57 -17.97 -0.43
C SER A 110 -17.73 -19.46 -0.71
N GLU A 111 -16.70 -20.23 -0.36
CA GLU A 111 -16.75 -21.67 -0.03
C GLU A 111 -16.31 -22.64 -1.13
N ILE A 112 -14.99 -22.83 -1.22
CA ILE A 112 -14.38 -24.17 -1.29
C ILE A 112 -13.10 -24.12 -0.43
N ILE A 113 -12.92 -25.09 0.48
CA ILE A 113 -11.61 -25.28 1.12
C ILE A 113 -10.71 -26.03 0.14
N ARG A 114 -9.54 -25.48 -0.19
CA ARG A 114 -8.58 -26.13 -1.10
C ARG A 114 -7.19 -26.19 -0.50
N TYR A 115 -6.45 -27.22 -0.90
CA TYR A 115 -5.01 -27.29 -0.68
C TYR A 115 -4.31 -26.26 -1.57
N PHE A 116 -3.49 -25.43 -0.95
CA PHE A 116 -2.69 -24.39 -1.57
C PHE A 116 -1.22 -24.63 -1.23
N VAL A 117 -0.37 -24.73 -2.24
CA VAL A 117 1.06 -24.89 -2.03
C VAL A 117 1.66 -23.51 -1.82
N ASN A 118 2.05 -23.22 -0.58
CA ASN A 118 2.79 -22.00 -0.28
C ASN A 118 4.27 -22.26 -0.55
N ASN A 119 4.78 -21.79 -1.70
CA ASN A 119 6.21 -21.88 -2.01
C ASN A 119 6.81 -20.46 -2.03
N PRO A 120 7.17 -19.89 -0.85
CA PRO A 120 7.62 -18.50 -0.72
C PRO A 120 8.94 -18.16 -1.42
N GLY A 121 9.58 -19.08 -2.13
CA GLY A 121 10.81 -18.82 -2.90
C GLY A 121 12.07 -18.56 -2.04
N THR A 122 11.96 -18.59 -0.72
CA THR A 122 13.05 -18.27 0.24
C THR A 122 13.78 -19.49 0.81
N GLY A 123 13.64 -20.67 0.18
CA GLY A 123 14.39 -21.89 0.56
C GLY A 123 14.03 -22.51 1.92
N HIS A 124 13.16 -21.88 2.71
CA HIS A 124 12.74 -22.32 4.05
C HIS A 124 11.24 -22.67 4.09
N ALA A 125 10.73 -23.30 3.05
CA ALA A 125 9.33 -23.68 2.97
C ALA A 125 9.14 -25.17 3.24
N SER A 126 8.20 -25.50 4.14
CA SER A 126 7.56 -26.82 4.10
C SER A 126 6.91 -26.96 2.72
N LYS A 127 7.20 -28.07 2.04
CA LYS A 127 6.60 -28.41 0.73
C LYS A 127 5.14 -28.84 0.87
N ASP A 128 4.61 -28.89 2.10
CA ASP A 128 3.31 -29.46 2.38
C ASP A 128 2.21 -28.46 2.02
N PRO A 129 1.21 -28.88 1.22
CA PRO A 129 0.08 -28.02 0.90
C PRO A 129 -0.67 -27.62 2.18
N ILE A 130 -0.99 -26.33 2.31
CA ILE A 130 -1.84 -25.82 3.40
C ILE A 130 -3.29 -25.76 2.95
N CYS A 131 -4.22 -26.08 3.84
CA CYS A 131 -5.64 -26.06 3.55
C CYS A 131 -6.19 -24.65 3.80
N VAL A 132 -6.67 -23.97 2.76
CA VAL A 132 -7.12 -22.57 2.84
C VAL A 132 -8.55 -22.38 2.32
N PRO A 133 -9.34 -21.49 2.92
CA PRO A 133 -10.62 -21.11 2.36
C PRO A 133 -10.41 -20.29 1.08
N MET A 134 -11.06 -20.71 0.00
CA MET A 134 -11.09 -20.01 -1.27
C MET A 134 -12.44 -19.34 -1.46
N MET A 135 -12.42 -18.23 -2.18
CA MET A 135 -13.59 -17.64 -2.79
C MET A 135 -13.54 -17.80 -4.31
N HIS A 136 -14.71 -17.88 -4.92
CA HIS A 136 -14.87 -18.17 -6.34
C HIS A 136 -15.71 -17.08 -7.02
N SER A 137 -15.32 -16.73 -8.25
CA SER A 137 -16.14 -15.93 -9.15
C SER A 137 -16.00 -16.45 -10.58
N LEU A 138 -17.09 -16.43 -11.34
CA LEU A 138 -17.07 -16.50 -12.79
C LEU A 138 -17.44 -15.12 -13.32
N SER A 139 -16.46 -14.42 -13.88
CA SER A 139 -16.67 -13.06 -14.38
C SER A 139 -15.66 -12.74 -15.48
N SER A 140 -15.89 -11.62 -16.16
CA SER A 140 -14.99 -11.10 -17.19
C SER A 140 -13.93 -10.20 -16.55
N PHE A 141 -12.66 -10.50 -16.78
CA PHE A 141 -11.53 -9.77 -16.21
C PHE A 141 -10.55 -9.34 -17.30
N GLU A 142 -9.93 -8.17 -17.11
CA GLU A 142 -8.72 -7.79 -17.84
C GLU A 142 -7.58 -8.74 -17.43
N THR A 143 -6.87 -9.26 -18.43
CA THR A 143 -5.80 -10.22 -18.21
C THR A 143 -4.52 -9.77 -18.86
N MET A 144 -3.38 -10.04 -18.23
CA MET A 144 -2.08 -9.82 -18.83
C MET A 144 -1.28 -11.13 -18.81
N SER A 145 -0.30 -11.22 -19.68
CA SER A 145 0.62 -12.34 -19.68
C SER A 145 1.99 -11.86 -20.07
N THR A 146 2.99 -12.30 -19.31
CA THR A 146 4.40 -12.20 -19.67
C THR A 146 4.96 -13.61 -19.83
N ASP A 147 6.24 -13.69 -20.18
CA ASP A 147 6.97 -14.96 -20.19
C ASP A 147 7.10 -15.56 -18.78
N GLU A 148 7.00 -14.72 -17.75
CA GLU A 148 7.24 -15.09 -16.36
C GLU A 148 5.95 -15.29 -15.54
N ALA A 149 4.87 -14.57 -15.87
CA ALA A 149 3.63 -14.58 -15.10
C ALA A 149 2.36 -14.52 -15.96
N LYS A 150 1.25 -14.90 -15.34
CA LYS A 150 -0.10 -14.56 -15.78
C LYS A 150 -0.70 -13.57 -14.79
N GLY A 151 -1.31 -12.51 -15.29
CA GLY A 151 -1.94 -11.49 -14.46
C GLY A 151 -3.44 -11.40 -14.68
N ILE A 152 -4.16 -11.13 -13.60
CA ILE A 152 -5.59 -10.77 -13.62
C ILE A 152 -5.76 -9.46 -12.86
N TYR A 153 -6.44 -8.50 -13.47
CA TYR A 153 -6.82 -7.26 -12.82
C TYR A 153 -8.28 -7.35 -12.31
N ILE A 154 -8.45 -7.11 -11.02
CA ILE A 154 -9.74 -7.16 -10.33
C ILE A 154 -10.15 -5.72 -9.96
N PRO A 155 -11.11 -5.12 -10.66
CA PRO A 155 -11.54 -3.76 -10.34
C PRO A 155 -12.31 -3.72 -9.02
N PHE A 156 -12.14 -2.64 -8.27
CA PHE A 156 -12.95 -2.36 -7.09
C PHE A 156 -14.22 -1.60 -7.51
N SER A 157 -15.36 -1.95 -6.92
CA SER A 157 -16.66 -1.30 -7.19
C SER A 157 -16.69 0.17 -6.79
N SER A 158 -15.89 0.49 -5.79
CA SER A 158 -15.89 1.75 -5.06
C SER A 158 -14.63 2.58 -5.34
N ALA A 159 -13.88 2.35 -6.40
CA ALA A 159 -12.78 3.24 -6.77
C ALA A 159 -12.39 3.03 -8.22
N ASN A 160 -11.72 4.02 -8.84
CA ASN A 160 -10.95 3.78 -10.06
C ASN A 160 -9.60 3.14 -9.69
N LEU A 161 -9.66 2.08 -8.90
CA LEU A 161 -8.55 1.29 -8.40
C LEU A 161 -8.96 -0.17 -8.50
N GLY A 162 -7.97 -1.05 -8.48
CA GLY A 162 -8.17 -2.48 -8.49
C GLY A 162 -6.92 -3.18 -8.00
N MET A 163 -6.97 -4.50 -8.06
CA MET A 163 -5.88 -5.36 -7.67
C MET A 163 -5.37 -6.12 -8.87
N LEU A 164 -4.08 -5.96 -9.17
CA LEU A 164 -3.38 -6.83 -10.10
C LEU A 164 -2.81 -8.02 -9.33
N ILE A 165 -3.24 -9.22 -9.69
CA ILE A 165 -2.69 -10.47 -9.16
C ILE A 165 -1.78 -11.07 -10.21
N LEU A 166 -0.50 -11.23 -9.89
CA LEU A 166 0.48 -11.91 -10.74
C LEU A 166 0.71 -13.33 -10.20
N LEU A 167 0.40 -14.33 -11.02
CA LEU A 167 0.67 -15.73 -10.73
C LEU A 167 1.90 -16.17 -11.55
N PRO A 168 3.02 -16.53 -10.89
CA PRO A 168 4.20 -17.03 -11.59
C PRO A 168 3.88 -18.26 -12.43
N ARG A 169 4.51 -18.36 -13.61
CA ARG A 169 4.46 -19.55 -14.46
C ARG A 169 5.30 -20.68 -13.84
N LYS A 170 5.09 -21.91 -14.32
CA LYS A 170 5.84 -23.08 -13.85
C LYS A 170 7.34 -22.84 -14.05
N GLY A 171 8.11 -23.00 -12.99
CA GLY A 171 9.56 -22.79 -13.00
C GLY A 171 10.00 -21.37 -12.64
N VAL A 172 9.07 -20.43 -12.51
CA VAL A 172 9.32 -19.04 -12.10
C VAL A 172 8.90 -18.89 -10.63
N THR A 173 9.75 -18.24 -9.84
CA THR A 173 9.48 -17.98 -8.43
C THR A 173 8.85 -16.60 -8.22
N CYS A 174 8.21 -16.37 -7.08
CA CYS A 174 7.74 -15.04 -6.71
C CYS A 174 8.90 -14.02 -6.63
N LYS A 175 10.12 -14.47 -6.31
CA LYS A 175 11.30 -13.60 -6.28
C LYS A 175 11.67 -13.12 -7.68
N ASP A 176 11.66 -14.00 -8.68
CA ASP A 176 11.98 -13.63 -10.07
C ASP A 176 11.01 -12.54 -10.57
N ILE A 177 9.72 -12.68 -10.24
CA ILE A 177 8.69 -11.67 -10.53
C ILE A 177 9.01 -10.33 -9.85
N LEU A 178 9.47 -10.34 -8.60
CA LEU A 178 9.83 -9.12 -7.85
C LEU A 178 11.10 -8.46 -8.40
N ASP A 179 12.12 -9.25 -8.73
CA ASP A 179 13.38 -8.77 -9.29
C ASP A 179 13.16 -8.14 -10.68
N ASN A 180 12.12 -8.57 -11.41
CA ASN A 180 11.75 -8.07 -12.74
C ASN A 180 10.44 -7.26 -12.76
N LEU A 181 10.02 -6.70 -11.62
CA LEU A 181 8.66 -6.16 -11.43
C LEU A 181 8.26 -5.10 -12.47
N SER A 182 9.17 -4.21 -12.87
CA SER A 182 8.88 -3.16 -13.86
C SER A 182 8.43 -3.73 -15.20
N ASN A 183 9.01 -4.85 -15.62
CA ASN A 183 8.63 -5.52 -16.87
C ASN A 183 7.33 -6.29 -16.73
N GLN A 184 6.94 -6.65 -15.49
CA GLN A 184 5.66 -7.31 -15.23
C GLN A 184 4.49 -6.31 -15.25
N ILE A 185 4.63 -5.15 -14.59
CA ILE A 185 3.50 -4.23 -14.35
C ILE A 185 3.21 -3.25 -15.50
N ASN A 186 4.16 -3.06 -16.42
CA ASN A 186 4.02 -2.12 -17.54
C ASN A 186 3.51 -2.80 -18.83
N VAL A 187 3.14 -4.08 -18.76
CA VAL A 187 2.58 -4.81 -19.90
C VAL A 187 1.14 -4.38 -20.13
N GLU A 188 0.77 -4.19 -21.40
CA GLU A 188 -0.60 -3.89 -21.78
C GLU A 188 -1.55 -5.03 -21.40
N TYR A 189 -2.72 -4.66 -20.87
CA TYR A 189 -3.77 -5.62 -20.62
C TYR A 189 -4.39 -6.08 -21.94
N ASN A 190 -4.60 -7.39 -22.04
CA ASN A 190 -5.44 -7.95 -23.09
C ASN A 190 -6.90 -7.68 -22.79
N ASP A 191 -7.73 -7.84 -23.82
CA ASP A 191 -9.18 -7.80 -23.73
C ASP A 191 -9.73 -8.68 -22.60
N HIS A 192 -10.91 -8.28 -22.13
CA HIS A 192 -11.62 -8.98 -21.07
C HIS A 192 -11.89 -10.43 -21.47
N LYS A 193 -11.63 -11.35 -20.54
CA LYS A 193 -11.88 -12.78 -20.71
C LYS A 193 -12.70 -13.31 -19.54
N ASP A 194 -13.63 -14.20 -19.85
CA ASP A 194 -14.40 -14.91 -18.83
C ASP A 194 -13.50 -15.95 -18.15
N VAL A 195 -13.32 -15.80 -16.84
CA VAL A 195 -12.42 -16.63 -16.04
C VAL A 195 -13.13 -17.14 -14.80
N HIS A 196 -12.97 -18.45 -14.54
CA HIS A 196 -13.23 -19.03 -13.22
C HIS A 196 -12.07 -18.67 -12.28
N LEU A 197 -12.24 -17.60 -11.52
CA LEU A 197 -11.23 -17.13 -10.58
C LEU A 197 -11.45 -17.76 -9.21
N LEU A 198 -10.46 -18.52 -8.75
CA LEU A 198 -10.36 -19.05 -7.40
C LEU A 198 -9.26 -18.28 -6.67
N LEU A 199 -9.59 -17.61 -5.58
CA LEU A 199 -8.61 -16.85 -4.80
C LEU A 199 -8.71 -17.18 -3.31
N PRO A 200 -7.59 -17.36 -2.59
CA PRO A 200 -7.63 -17.52 -1.14
C PRO A 200 -8.28 -16.30 -0.46
N ILE A 201 -9.02 -16.56 0.60
CA ILE A 201 -9.42 -15.52 1.54
C ILE A 201 -8.24 -15.29 2.48
N PHE A 202 -7.68 -14.08 2.46
CA PHE A 202 -6.48 -13.79 3.25
C PHE A 202 -6.53 -12.40 3.88
N LYS A 203 -5.72 -12.25 4.92
CA LYS A 203 -5.48 -10.99 5.60
C LYS A 203 -3.99 -10.89 5.86
N GLU A 204 -3.38 -9.90 5.25
CA GLU A 204 -1.96 -9.62 5.43
C GLU A 204 -1.75 -8.34 6.24
N LYS A 205 -0.73 -8.39 7.09
CA LYS A 205 -0.25 -7.23 7.84
C LYS A 205 1.26 -7.13 7.68
N PHE A 206 1.69 -5.96 7.26
CA PHE A 206 3.08 -5.62 7.04
C PHE A 206 3.47 -4.53 8.02
N ASP A 207 4.54 -4.73 8.77
CA ASP A 207 5.10 -3.72 9.67
C ASP A 207 6.61 -3.66 9.45
N TYR A 208 7.08 -2.55 8.89
CA TYR A 208 8.48 -2.39 8.53
C TYR A 208 8.96 -0.99 8.87
N ASN A 209 10.23 -0.90 9.27
CA ASN A 209 10.92 0.37 9.41
C ASN A 209 11.79 0.59 8.16
N ILE A 210 11.27 1.39 7.22
CA ILE A 210 11.93 1.66 5.95
C ILE A 210 13.28 2.36 6.17
N ALA A 211 13.37 3.22 7.18
CA ALA A 211 14.61 3.93 7.50
C ALA A 211 15.76 2.98 7.87
N LYS A 212 15.48 1.77 8.38
CA LYS A 212 16.54 0.78 8.66
C LYS A 212 17.20 0.22 7.41
N PHE A 213 16.47 0.11 6.30
CA PHE A 213 17.05 -0.38 5.04
C PHE A 213 17.95 0.64 4.36
N PHE A 214 17.73 1.94 4.63
CA PHE A 214 18.46 3.04 3.99
C PHE A 214 19.43 3.77 4.93
N ASN A 215 19.63 3.31 6.18
CA ASN A 215 20.37 4.04 7.23
C ASN A 215 19.87 5.48 7.44
N GLY A 216 18.54 5.63 7.39
CA GLY A 216 17.81 6.89 7.32
C GLY A 216 17.47 7.28 5.88
N ILE A 217 16.33 7.93 5.68
CA ILE A 217 15.86 8.30 4.34
C ILE A 217 16.19 9.78 4.11
N ASN A 218 17.09 10.06 3.17
CA ASN A 218 17.31 11.42 2.69
C ASN A 218 16.29 11.74 1.60
N ILE A 219 15.37 12.66 1.87
CA ILE A 219 14.27 13.02 0.96
C ILE A 219 14.83 13.59 -0.35
N GLU A 220 15.90 14.39 -0.30
CA GLU A 220 16.52 14.96 -1.50
C GLU A 220 17.02 13.85 -2.42
N ASP A 221 17.82 12.93 -1.89
CA ASP A 221 18.42 11.83 -2.68
C ASP A 221 17.36 10.83 -3.17
N THR A 222 16.37 10.52 -2.32
CA THR A 222 15.32 9.52 -2.61
C THR A 222 14.41 9.97 -3.75
N PHE A 223 14.10 11.26 -3.81
CA PHE A 223 13.13 11.81 -4.78
C PHE A 223 13.79 12.64 -5.89
N LYS A 224 15.12 12.62 -6.02
CA LYS A 224 15.90 13.44 -6.96
C LYS A 224 15.45 13.31 -8.43
N ASP A 225 15.04 12.11 -8.83
CA ASP A 225 14.63 11.74 -10.18
C ASP A 225 13.10 11.57 -10.33
N SER A 226 12.34 11.96 -9.31
CA SER A 226 10.89 11.83 -9.27
C SER A 226 10.18 13.17 -9.51
N ALA A 227 8.89 13.10 -9.83
CA ALA A 227 8.02 14.27 -9.85
C ALA A 227 7.85 14.96 -8.47
N PHE A 228 8.37 14.36 -7.40
CA PHE A 228 8.32 14.83 -6.00
C PHE A 228 9.65 15.38 -5.51
N LYS A 229 10.54 15.80 -6.42
CA LYS A 229 11.85 16.35 -6.08
C LYS A 229 11.74 17.46 -5.03
N SER A 230 12.40 17.24 -3.89
CA SER A 230 12.54 18.23 -2.83
C SER A 230 13.99 18.69 -2.76
N LYS A 231 14.21 20.00 -2.56
CA LYS A 231 15.54 20.57 -2.26
C LYS A 231 15.82 20.58 -0.74
N ALA A 232 14.89 20.08 0.05
CA ALA A 232 15.02 20.05 1.49
C ALA A 232 15.96 18.91 1.90
N LYS A 233 17.10 19.29 2.50
CA LYS A 233 18.06 18.37 3.12
C LYS A 233 17.48 17.84 4.42
N ILE A 234 16.55 16.91 4.28
CA ILE A 234 15.83 16.29 5.39
C ILE A 234 16.21 14.82 5.45
N LYS A 235 16.76 14.41 6.60
CA LYS A 235 16.95 13.00 6.93
C LYS A 235 15.82 12.54 7.85
N ILE A 236 15.09 11.51 7.43
CA ILE A 236 14.14 10.80 8.29
C ILE A 236 14.88 9.63 8.94
N ASN A 237 15.03 9.68 10.27
CA ASN A 237 15.84 8.73 11.04
C ASN A 237 15.08 7.44 11.35
N ASP A 238 13.76 7.54 11.50
CA ASP A 238 12.87 6.40 11.68
C ASP A 238 11.64 6.61 10.80
N PHE A 239 11.35 5.65 9.92
CA PHE A 239 10.15 5.68 9.11
C PHE A 239 9.45 4.33 9.19
N ARG A 240 8.43 4.25 10.04
CA ARG A 240 7.62 3.05 10.18
C ARG A 240 6.43 3.08 9.27
N VAL A 241 6.18 1.95 8.62
CA VAL A 241 5.05 1.77 7.73
C VAL A 241 4.30 0.52 8.14
N ASN A 242 3.01 0.70 8.43
CA ASN A 242 2.09 -0.38 8.77
C ASN A 242 1.02 -0.49 7.68
N HIS A 243 1.01 -1.60 6.94
CA HIS A 243 0.01 -1.86 5.92
C HIS A 243 -0.84 -3.06 6.30
N GLY A 244 -2.15 -2.94 6.12
CA GLY A 244 -3.10 -4.03 6.29
C GLY A 244 -3.97 -4.19 5.07
N ILE A 245 -4.04 -5.39 4.52
CA ILE A 245 -4.96 -5.74 3.44
C ILE A 245 -5.83 -6.90 3.92
N ARG A 246 -7.14 -6.78 3.70
CA ARG A 246 -8.08 -7.87 3.96
C ARG A 246 -8.91 -8.11 2.71
N PHE A 247 -8.83 -9.32 2.17
CA PHE A 247 -9.58 -9.72 1.00
C PHE A 247 -10.56 -10.84 1.37
N GLN A 248 -11.85 -10.62 1.12
CA GLN A 248 -12.92 -11.54 1.49
C GLN A 248 -14.16 -11.31 0.63
N PRO A 249 -15.03 -12.33 0.46
CA PRO A 249 -16.30 -12.17 -0.23
C PRO A 249 -17.22 -11.20 0.52
N ILE A 250 -18.17 -10.61 -0.20
CA ILE A 250 -19.23 -9.81 0.40
C ILE A 250 -20.25 -10.80 0.99
N LEU A 251 -20.35 -10.84 2.31
CA LEU A 251 -21.46 -11.50 3.00
C LEU A 251 -22.73 -10.69 2.68
N ARG A 252 -23.57 -11.18 1.76
CA ARG A 252 -24.93 -10.68 1.64
C ARG A 252 -25.75 -11.35 2.74
N LEU A 253 -26.19 -10.54 3.72
CA LEU A 253 -27.26 -10.90 4.64
C LEU A 253 -28.58 -11.03 3.88
#